data_AF-A0A2N2NLQ5-F1
#
_entry.id   AF-A0A2N2NLQ5-F1
#
_cell.length_a   1.000
_cell.length_b   1.000
_cell.length_c   1.000
_cell.angle_alpha   90.00
_cell.angle_beta   90.00
_cell.angle_gamma   90.00
#
_symmetry.space_group_name_H-M   'P 1'
#
loop_
_entity.id
_entity.type
_entity.pdbx_description
1 polymer ?
#
loop_
_entity_poly.entity_id
_entity_poly.type
_entity_poly.pdbx_seq_one_letter_code
_entity_poly.pdbx_strand_id
1 'polypeptide(L)'
;MLFSEDVCSLRTFFLHLNYHHLNVIITKIKFEVSIVFITLIGMSGAGKSYWSKKLESQGFKRFGCDDLITVHLAEKLGYVYSDLFDMHQWVGYPDEETHVTRAQQYLNAEEEVLNEILDNLKKVDNQENIVIDSTGSIIYMHDEILQELSQLTRIIYLDITPQDFDRMLRYYLENPVAIIWNNYFLPTPKESRSQTFARCYPQLIISREQKYKALAHLSIPPDLHRASDASVEKFLSFITRT
;
A
#
# COMPACT_ATOMS: atom_id res chain seq x y z
N MET A 1 6.37 44.62 43.70
CA MET A 1 5.78 43.32 43.29
C MET A 1 4.54 43.64 42.51
N LEU A 2 4.34 43.25 41.25
CA LEU A 2 4.96 42.31 40.33
C LEU A 2 4.74 42.89 38.92
N PHE A 3 5.61 42.61 37.96
CA PHE A 3 5.32 42.48 36.51
C PHE A 3 6.68 42.55 35.77
N SER A 4 7.43 41.45 35.73
CA SER A 4 8.62 41.34 34.88
C SER A 4 8.94 39.91 34.41
N GLU A 5 7.93 39.06 34.15
CA GLU A 5 8.20 37.68 33.72
C GLU A 5 7.62 37.28 32.35
N ASP A 6 6.77 38.07 31.69
CA ASP A 6 6.05 37.57 30.50
C ASP A 6 6.69 37.85 29.12
N VAL A 7 7.72 38.69 29.03
CA VAL A 7 8.28 39.09 27.72
C VAL A 7 9.19 37.99 27.12
N CYS A 8 9.81 37.16 27.97
CA CYS A 8 10.71 36.08 27.53
C CYS A 8 9.94 34.85 27.02
N SER A 9 8.76 34.58 27.59
CA SER A 9 7.86 33.50 27.18
C SER A 9 7.25 33.76 25.80
N LEU A 10 6.75 34.97 25.57
CA LEU A 10 6.16 35.37 24.28
C LEU A 10 7.19 35.38 23.14
N ARG A 11 8.43 35.84 23.39
CA ARG A 11 9.49 35.82 22.37
C ARG A 11 9.85 34.40 21.95
N THR A 12 9.92 33.47 22.90
CA THR A 12 10.18 32.05 22.62
C THR A 12 9.02 31.41 21.86
N PHE A 13 7.78 31.77 22.20
CA PHE A 13 6.56 31.31 21.52
C PHE A 13 6.47 31.82 20.06
N PHE A 14 6.75 33.11 19.82
CA PHE A 14 6.81 33.68 18.47
C PHE A 14 7.98 33.15 17.64
N LEU A 15 9.12 32.84 18.28
CA LEU A 15 10.23 32.17 17.61
C LEU A 15 9.87 30.73 17.25
N HIS A 16 9.21 29.97 18.14
CA HIS A 16 8.75 28.61 17.85
C HIS A 16 7.67 28.56 16.77
N LEU A 17 6.68 29.46 16.80
CA LEU A 17 5.67 29.56 15.74
C LEU A 17 6.29 29.90 14.39
N ASN A 18 7.24 30.85 14.36
CA ASN A 18 7.96 31.17 13.13
C ASN A 18 8.85 30.02 12.69
N TYR A 19 9.51 29.28 13.59
CA TYR A 19 10.34 28.14 13.24
C TYR A 19 9.51 26.97 12.69
N HIS A 20 8.32 26.72 13.26
CA HIS A 20 7.40 25.70 12.74
C HIS A 20 6.83 26.11 11.38
N HIS A 21 6.45 27.38 11.20
CA HIS A 21 6.01 27.89 9.89
C HIS A 21 7.14 27.87 8.87
N LEU A 22 8.36 28.27 9.23
CA LEU A 22 9.54 28.22 8.37
C LEU A 22 9.91 26.78 8.04
N ASN A 23 9.85 25.84 8.98
CA ASN A 23 10.08 24.43 8.68
C ASN A 23 8.99 23.88 7.77
N VAL A 24 7.71 24.20 8.00
CA VAL A 24 6.62 23.79 7.10
C VAL A 24 6.83 24.38 5.71
N ILE A 25 7.22 25.65 5.59
CA ILE A 25 7.51 26.31 4.31
C ILE A 25 8.76 25.70 3.65
N ILE A 26 9.86 25.49 4.38
CA ILE A 26 11.11 24.88 3.88
C ILE A 26 10.89 23.43 3.50
N THR A 27 10.08 22.68 4.26
CA THR A 27 9.67 21.32 3.92
C THR A 27 8.81 21.33 2.67
N LYS A 28 7.84 22.23 2.57
CA LYS A 28 7.01 22.41 1.37
C LYS A 28 7.83 22.81 0.14
N ILE A 29 8.81 23.71 0.29
CA ILE A 29 9.75 24.12 -0.76
C ILE A 29 10.73 22.99 -1.11
N LYS A 30 11.21 22.20 -0.14
CA LYS A 30 12.02 21.00 -0.43
C LYS A 30 11.22 19.96 -1.21
N PHE A 31 9.94 19.78 -0.89
CA PHE A 31 9.04 18.90 -1.62
C PHE A 31 8.67 19.43 -3.01
N GLU A 32 8.63 20.75 -3.20
CA GLU A 32 8.43 21.37 -4.53
C GLU A 32 9.61 21.17 -5.50
N VAL A 33 10.79 20.74 -5.03
CA VAL A 33 12.01 20.71 -5.86
C VAL A 33 12.49 19.30 -6.23
N SER A 34 11.99 18.24 -5.57
CA SER A 34 12.31 16.85 -5.95
C SER A 34 11.05 16.05 -6.23
N ILE A 35 10.91 15.57 -7.46
CA ILE A 35 9.87 14.62 -7.87
C ILE A 35 9.99 13.36 -7.02
N VAL A 36 8.86 12.85 -6.55
CA VAL A 36 8.79 11.64 -5.73
C VAL A 36 7.81 10.67 -6.36
N PHE A 37 8.33 9.53 -6.83
CA PHE A 37 7.54 8.36 -7.21
C PHE A 37 7.60 7.32 -6.09
N ILE A 38 6.45 6.97 -5.52
CA ILE A 38 6.33 6.03 -4.41
C ILE A 38 5.46 4.85 -4.82
N THR A 39 5.90 3.64 -4.48
CA THR A 39 5.03 2.45 -4.49
C THR A 39 4.77 2.03 -3.05
N LEU A 40 3.51 2.05 -2.63
CA LEU A 40 3.09 1.52 -1.33
C LEU A 40 2.84 0.02 -1.46
N ILE A 41 3.57 -0.80 -0.69
CA ILE A 41 3.38 -2.26 -0.61
C ILE A 41 3.02 -2.68 0.81
N GLY A 42 2.47 -3.89 0.92
CA GLY A 42 2.11 -4.48 2.20
C GLY A 42 0.78 -5.20 2.15
N MET A 43 0.43 -5.81 3.28
CA MET A 43 -0.77 -6.62 3.43
C MET A 43 -2.07 -5.85 3.11
N SER A 44 -3.14 -6.58 2.76
CA SER A 44 -4.49 -5.99 2.75
C SER A 44 -4.81 -5.46 4.16
N GLY A 45 -5.44 -4.29 4.24
CA GLY A 45 -5.66 -3.60 5.52
C GLY A 45 -4.41 -2.94 6.13
N ALA A 46 -3.24 -2.97 5.46
CA ALA A 46 -2.04 -2.28 5.96
C ALA A 46 -2.21 -0.74 6.03
N GLY A 47 -3.09 -0.18 5.20
CA GLY A 47 -3.33 1.26 5.08
C GLY A 47 -2.86 1.89 3.77
N LYS A 48 -2.50 1.08 2.76
CA LYS A 48 -1.99 1.55 1.46
C LYS A 48 -2.96 2.52 0.78
N SER A 49 -4.22 2.13 0.62
CA SER A 49 -5.26 2.98 0.02
C SER A 49 -5.60 4.21 0.84
N TYR A 50 -5.44 4.15 2.16
CA TYR A 50 -5.59 5.32 3.01
C TYR A 50 -4.48 6.34 2.74
N TRP A 51 -3.22 5.89 2.71
CA TRP A 51 -2.07 6.76 2.48
C TRP A 51 -1.98 7.27 1.05
N SER A 52 -2.29 6.44 0.05
CA SER A 52 -2.30 6.88 -1.35
C SER A 52 -3.36 7.95 -1.60
N LYS A 53 -4.57 7.82 -1.04
CA LYS A 53 -5.62 8.86 -1.10
C LYS A 53 -5.24 10.13 -0.33
N LYS A 54 -4.57 9.99 0.82
CA LYS A 54 -4.02 11.15 1.54
C LYS A 54 -2.98 11.88 0.70
N LEU A 55 -2.07 11.17 0.04
CA LEU A 55 -1.07 11.76 -0.85
C LEU A 55 -1.70 12.40 -2.09
N GLU A 56 -2.73 11.77 -2.65
CA GLU A 56 -3.54 12.33 -3.74
C GLU A 56 -4.15 13.68 -3.37
N SER A 57 -4.68 13.81 -2.14
CA SER A 57 -5.18 15.09 -1.64
C SER A 57 -4.11 16.20 -1.52
N GLN A 58 -2.83 15.83 -1.57
CA GLN A 58 -1.68 16.74 -1.58
C GLN A 58 -1.11 16.97 -2.98
N GLY A 59 -1.80 16.51 -4.03
CA GLY A 59 -1.41 16.72 -5.43
C GLY A 59 -0.56 15.61 -6.04
N PHE A 60 -0.45 14.45 -5.40
CA PHE A 60 0.11 13.26 -6.06
C PHE A 60 -0.89 12.71 -7.07
N LYS A 61 -0.42 12.28 -8.23
CA LYS A 61 -1.20 11.38 -9.09
C LYS A 61 -1.20 9.99 -8.48
N ARG A 62 -2.39 9.44 -8.28
CA ARG A 62 -2.59 8.11 -7.70
C ARG A 62 -2.88 7.07 -8.77
N PHE A 63 -2.16 5.96 -8.75
CA PHE A 63 -2.53 4.73 -9.44
C PHE A 63 -3.05 3.71 -8.43
N GLY A 64 -4.36 3.44 -8.46
CA GLY A 64 -4.98 2.40 -7.64
C GLY A 64 -4.99 1.05 -8.37
N CYS A 65 -4.07 0.15 -8.03
CA CYS A 65 -3.93 -1.11 -8.79
C CYS A 65 -5.19 -1.99 -8.71
N ASP A 66 -5.84 -2.11 -7.55
CA ASP A 66 -7.08 -2.89 -7.42
C ASP A 66 -8.20 -2.33 -8.32
N ASP A 67 -8.32 -1.00 -8.42
CA ASP A 67 -9.30 -0.31 -9.27
C ASP A 67 -9.01 -0.58 -10.76
N LEU A 68 -7.74 -0.41 -11.17
CA LEU A 68 -7.29 -0.61 -12.55
C LEU A 68 -7.44 -2.07 -13.01
N ILE A 69 -7.08 -3.03 -12.15
CA ILE A 69 -7.23 -4.47 -12.43
C ILE A 69 -8.71 -4.82 -12.58
N THR A 70 -9.58 -4.26 -11.75
CA THR A 70 -11.03 -4.50 -11.82
C THR A 70 -11.59 -4.01 -13.15
N VAL A 71 -11.21 -2.80 -13.59
CA VAL A 71 -11.59 -2.27 -14.92
C VAL A 71 -11.09 -3.20 -16.02
N HIS A 72 -9.81 -3.56 -15.99
CA HIS A 72 -9.17 -4.37 -17.02
C HIS A 72 -9.81 -5.76 -17.17
N LEU A 73 -10.09 -6.42 -16.05
CA LEU A 73 -10.76 -7.72 -16.04
C LEU A 73 -12.22 -7.61 -16.48
N ALA A 74 -12.95 -6.58 -16.03
CA ALA A 74 -14.34 -6.37 -16.44
C ALA A 74 -14.45 -6.24 -17.96
N GLU A 75 -13.57 -5.44 -18.58
CA GLU A 75 -13.51 -5.26 -20.04
C GLU A 75 -13.20 -6.58 -20.76
N LYS A 76 -12.17 -7.32 -20.31
CA LYS A 76 -11.80 -8.63 -20.90
C LYS A 76 -12.91 -9.67 -20.80
N LEU A 77 -13.71 -9.61 -19.73
CA LEU A 77 -14.83 -10.51 -19.50
C LEU A 77 -16.13 -10.05 -20.18
N GLY A 78 -16.11 -8.91 -20.88
CA GLY A 78 -17.25 -8.39 -21.64
C GLY A 78 -18.32 -7.69 -20.80
N TYR A 79 -17.97 -7.22 -19.60
CA TYR A 79 -18.87 -6.36 -18.82
C TYR A 79 -18.97 -4.98 -19.47
N VAL A 80 -20.18 -4.43 -19.54
CA VAL A 80 -20.43 -3.09 -20.12
C VAL A 80 -19.90 -1.99 -19.20
N TYR A 81 -20.01 -2.20 -17.89
CA TYR A 81 -19.53 -1.28 -16.86
C TYR A 81 -18.79 -2.07 -15.77
N SER A 82 -17.65 -1.55 -15.32
CA SER A 82 -16.79 -2.22 -14.33
C SER A 82 -17.39 -2.25 -12.92
N ASP A 83 -18.31 -1.34 -12.60
CA ASP A 83 -19.04 -1.32 -11.31
C ASP A 83 -19.99 -2.51 -11.14
N LEU A 84 -20.35 -3.19 -12.23
CA LEU A 84 -21.13 -4.43 -12.21
C LEU A 84 -20.26 -5.67 -11.96
N PHE A 85 -18.93 -5.54 -11.94
CA PHE A 85 -18.00 -6.63 -11.77
C PHE A 85 -17.42 -6.66 -10.35
N ASP A 86 -17.91 -7.59 -9.52
CA ASP A 86 -17.28 -7.88 -8.23
C ASP A 86 -16.07 -8.79 -8.44
N MET A 87 -14.89 -8.17 -8.51
CA MET A 87 -13.62 -8.88 -8.70
C MET A 87 -13.35 -9.90 -7.60
N HIS A 88 -13.67 -9.59 -6.33
CA HIS A 88 -13.39 -10.48 -5.21
C HIS A 88 -14.29 -11.72 -5.28
N GLN A 89 -15.59 -11.51 -5.52
CA GLN A 89 -16.53 -12.62 -5.71
C GLN A 89 -16.14 -13.47 -6.93
N TRP A 90 -15.70 -12.83 -8.02
CA TRP A 90 -15.29 -13.53 -9.23
C TRP A 90 -14.04 -14.39 -9.00
N VAL A 91 -12.97 -13.86 -8.40
CA VAL A 91 -11.75 -14.65 -8.12
C VAL A 91 -12.07 -15.89 -7.27
N GLY A 92 -13.00 -15.74 -6.32
CA GLY A 92 -13.49 -16.85 -5.51
C GLY A 92 -12.47 -17.34 -4.48
N TYR A 93 -12.81 -18.43 -3.80
CA TYR A 93 -12.05 -18.98 -2.68
C TYR A 93 -11.13 -20.14 -3.08
N PRO A 94 -10.03 -20.39 -2.36
CA PRO A 94 -9.01 -21.37 -2.78
C PRO A 94 -9.47 -22.84 -2.82
N ASP A 95 -10.61 -23.16 -2.23
CA ASP A 95 -11.25 -24.46 -2.29
C ASP A 95 -12.25 -24.62 -3.44
N GLU A 96 -12.47 -23.56 -4.23
CA GLU A 96 -13.34 -23.59 -5.40
C GLU A 96 -12.56 -23.97 -6.66
N GLU A 97 -13.16 -24.80 -7.53
CA GLU A 97 -12.52 -25.32 -8.75
C GLU A 97 -12.02 -24.22 -9.68
N THR A 98 -12.73 -23.09 -9.74
CA THR A 98 -12.39 -21.97 -10.64
C THR A 98 -11.28 -21.08 -10.09
N HIS A 99 -10.94 -21.16 -8.81
CA HIS A 99 -10.06 -20.20 -8.16
C HIS A 99 -8.66 -20.20 -8.76
N VAL A 100 -8.08 -21.37 -9.02
CA VAL A 100 -6.71 -21.46 -9.57
C VAL A 100 -6.61 -20.72 -10.91
N THR A 101 -7.54 -20.98 -11.83
CA THR A 101 -7.55 -20.32 -13.14
C THR A 101 -7.84 -18.83 -13.04
N ARG A 102 -8.81 -18.41 -12.21
CA ARG A 102 -9.18 -16.99 -12.06
C ARG A 102 -8.12 -16.19 -11.31
N ALA A 103 -7.45 -16.78 -10.32
CA ALA A 103 -6.30 -16.18 -9.65
C ALA A 103 -5.15 -15.94 -10.63
N GLN A 104 -4.90 -16.88 -11.56
CA GLN A 104 -3.90 -16.65 -12.62
C GLN A 104 -4.32 -15.52 -13.57
N GLN A 105 -5.58 -15.48 -13.98
CA GLN A 105 -6.09 -14.38 -14.82
C GLN A 105 -5.99 -13.02 -14.12
N TYR A 106 -6.26 -12.98 -12.81
CA TYR A 106 -6.05 -11.81 -11.99
C TYR A 106 -4.58 -11.38 -11.96
N LEU A 107 -3.64 -12.31 -11.76
CA LEU A 107 -2.21 -12.00 -11.74
C LEU A 107 -1.71 -11.50 -13.10
N ASN A 108 -2.20 -12.07 -14.20
CA ASN A 108 -1.89 -11.58 -15.54
C ASN A 108 -2.43 -10.16 -15.76
N ALA A 109 -3.64 -9.85 -15.25
CA ALA A 109 -4.19 -8.50 -15.31
C ALA A 109 -3.38 -7.51 -14.44
N GLU A 110 -2.93 -7.94 -13.26
CA GLU A 110 -2.03 -7.14 -12.42
C GLU A 110 -0.71 -6.83 -13.14
N GLU A 111 -0.12 -7.81 -13.81
CA GLU A 111 1.08 -7.64 -14.63
C GLU A 111 0.87 -6.62 -15.76
N GLU A 112 -0.24 -6.72 -16.50
CA GLU A 112 -0.54 -5.78 -17.59
C GLU A 112 -0.73 -4.36 -17.06
N VAL A 113 -1.47 -4.19 -15.96
CA VAL A 113 -1.64 -2.88 -15.30
C VAL A 113 -0.31 -2.30 -14.81
N LEU A 114 0.56 -3.12 -14.22
CA LEU A 114 1.88 -2.65 -13.78
C LEU A 114 2.76 -2.22 -14.94
N ASN A 115 2.75 -2.96 -16.05
CA ASN A 115 3.48 -2.57 -17.27
C ASN A 115 2.97 -1.23 -17.82
N GLU A 116 1.65 -1.01 -17.85
CA GLU A 116 1.08 0.27 -18.25
C GLU A 116 1.53 1.40 -17.31
N ILE A 117 1.54 1.18 -16.00
CA ILE A 117 2.01 2.16 -15.02
C ILE A 117 3.51 2.47 -15.25
N LEU A 118 4.34 1.45 -15.43
CA LEU A 118 5.78 1.63 -15.69
C LEU A 118 6.03 2.42 -16.99
N ASP A 119 5.28 2.15 -18.05
CA ASP A 119 5.35 2.89 -19.30
C ASP A 119 4.88 4.34 -19.16
N ASN A 120 3.91 4.60 -18.27
CA ASN A 120 3.55 5.97 -17.90
C ASN A 120 4.70 6.64 -17.15
N LEU A 121 5.28 6.00 -16.13
CA LEU A 121 6.39 6.55 -15.35
C LEU A 121 7.59 6.95 -16.22
N LYS A 122 7.93 6.17 -17.25
CA LYS A 122 9.01 6.49 -18.21
C LYS A 122 8.76 7.76 -19.04
N LYS A 123 7.50 8.18 -19.18
CA LYS A 123 7.07 9.31 -20.02
C LYS A 123 6.73 10.55 -19.20
N VAL A 124 6.59 10.42 -17.88
CA VAL A 124 6.24 11.52 -16.99
C VAL A 124 7.30 12.61 -17.08
N ASP A 125 6.85 13.86 -17.18
CA ASP A 125 7.73 15.01 -17.13
C ASP A 125 8.17 15.31 -15.69
N ASN A 126 9.18 16.16 -15.53
CA ASN A 126 9.80 16.41 -14.25
C ASN A 126 8.95 17.26 -13.27
N GLN A 127 7.62 17.20 -13.32
CA GLN A 127 6.73 18.05 -12.53
C GLN A 127 5.64 17.31 -11.73
N GLU A 128 5.45 16.00 -11.93
CA GLU A 128 4.36 15.25 -11.28
C GLU A 128 4.88 14.35 -10.15
N ASN A 129 4.27 14.40 -8.96
CA ASN A 129 4.51 13.41 -7.91
C ASN A 129 3.55 12.23 -8.08
N ILE A 130 4.03 11.01 -7.88
CA ILE A 130 3.23 9.80 -8.16
C ILE A 130 3.22 8.86 -6.96
N VAL A 131 2.04 8.32 -6.66
CA VAL A 131 1.85 7.25 -5.69
C VAL A 131 1.14 6.07 -6.34
N ILE A 132 1.76 4.89 -6.26
CA ILE A 132 1.18 3.61 -6.67
C ILE A 132 0.66 2.91 -5.42
N ASP A 133 -0.65 2.73 -5.35
CA ASP A 133 -1.34 1.91 -4.36
C ASP A 133 -1.41 0.48 -4.89
N SER A 134 -0.37 -0.29 -4.61
CA SER A 134 -0.23 -1.65 -5.13
C SER A 134 -1.21 -2.63 -4.48
N THR A 135 -1.39 -3.79 -5.11
CA THR A 135 -2.17 -4.88 -4.52
C THR A 135 -1.34 -5.62 -3.44
N GLY A 136 -1.99 -6.55 -2.73
CA GLY A 136 -1.27 -7.48 -1.86
C GLY A 136 -0.46 -8.56 -2.61
N SER A 137 -0.72 -8.80 -3.88
CA SER A 137 -0.08 -9.84 -4.69
C SER A 137 1.10 -9.36 -5.53
N ILE A 138 1.43 -8.06 -5.50
CA ILE A 138 2.54 -7.48 -6.27
C ILE A 138 3.87 -8.24 -6.10
N ILE A 139 4.14 -8.80 -4.91
CA ILE A 139 5.30 -9.64 -4.60
C ILE A 139 5.35 -11.01 -5.32
N TYR A 140 4.35 -11.33 -6.13
CA TYR A 140 4.32 -12.51 -6.99
C TYR A 140 4.56 -12.18 -8.46
N MET A 141 4.71 -10.90 -8.81
CA MET A 141 5.05 -10.48 -10.16
C MET A 141 6.44 -10.97 -10.56
N HIS A 142 6.67 -11.03 -11.87
CA HIS A 142 7.96 -11.38 -12.46
C HIS A 142 9.07 -10.43 -11.97
N ASP A 143 10.28 -10.98 -11.78
CA ASP A 143 11.42 -10.25 -11.22
C ASP A 143 11.77 -9.02 -12.06
N GLU A 144 11.59 -9.08 -13.38
CA GLU A 144 11.84 -7.98 -14.31
C GLU A 144 10.94 -6.77 -13.98
N ILE A 145 9.65 -7.00 -13.73
CA ILE A 145 8.68 -5.95 -13.38
C ILE A 145 9.03 -5.36 -12.01
N LEU A 146 9.36 -6.22 -11.04
CA LEU A 146 9.73 -5.78 -9.69
C LEU A 146 11.02 -4.96 -9.68
N GLN A 147 12.02 -5.36 -10.47
CA GLN A 147 13.27 -4.63 -10.64
C GLN A 147 13.03 -3.28 -11.30
N GLU A 148 12.23 -3.23 -12.36
CA GLU A 148 11.93 -1.97 -13.04
C GLU A 148 11.16 -1.01 -12.12
N LEU A 149 10.18 -1.51 -11.37
CA LEU A 149 9.44 -0.75 -10.36
C LEU A 149 10.36 -0.22 -9.26
N SER A 150 11.34 -1.02 -8.82
CA SER A 150 12.36 -0.64 -7.84
C SER A 150 13.32 0.43 -8.40
N GLN A 151 13.63 0.40 -9.69
CA GLN A 151 14.48 1.42 -10.31
C GLN A 151 13.76 2.76 -10.51
N LEU A 152 12.47 2.73 -10.84
CA LEU A 152 11.68 3.93 -11.14
C LEU A 152 11.03 4.54 -9.90
N THR A 153 10.75 3.75 -8.86
CA THR A 153 9.99 4.23 -7.70
C THR A 153 10.67 3.88 -6.39
N ARG A 154 10.38 4.67 -5.35
CA ARG A 154 10.73 4.28 -3.99
C ARG A 154 9.67 3.32 -3.45
N ILE A 155 10.02 2.05 -3.28
CA ILE A 155 9.14 1.04 -2.71
C ILE A 155 9.10 1.15 -1.19
N ILE A 156 7.91 1.42 -0.65
CA ILE A 156 7.64 1.67 0.76
C ILE A 156 6.73 0.58 1.31
N TYR A 157 7.24 -0.21 2.24
CA TYR A 157 6.45 -1.20 2.96
C TYR A 157 5.77 -0.57 4.18
N LEU A 158 4.44 -0.67 4.24
CA LEU A 158 3.68 -0.34 5.44
C LEU A 158 3.64 -1.58 6.36
N ASP A 159 4.51 -1.57 7.35
CA ASP A 159 4.70 -2.70 8.26
C ASP A 159 3.48 -2.91 9.16
N ILE A 160 3.35 -4.08 9.77
CA ILE A 160 2.27 -4.45 10.68
C ILE A 160 2.84 -5.02 11.99
N THR A 161 2.16 -4.77 13.12
CA THR A 161 2.54 -5.40 14.39
C THR A 161 2.06 -6.86 14.47
N PRO A 162 2.62 -7.69 15.36
CA PRO A 162 2.03 -8.99 15.69
C PRO A 162 0.56 -8.91 16.11
N GLN A 163 0.17 -7.85 16.83
CA GLN A 163 -1.22 -7.62 17.24
C GLN A 163 -2.12 -7.31 16.05
N ASP A 164 -1.60 -6.60 15.03
CA ASP A 164 -2.31 -6.38 13.78
C ASP A 164 -2.52 -7.68 13.02
N PHE A 165 -1.50 -8.54 12.98
CA PHE A 165 -1.58 -9.87 12.38
C PHE A 165 -2.68 -10.70 13.05
N ASP A 166 -2.70 -10.78 14.38
CA ASP A 166 -3.73 -11.55 15.12
C ASP A 166 -5.14 -11.03 14.87
N ARG A 167 -5.29 -9.70 14.73
CA ARG A 167 -6.57 -9.07 14.38
C ARG A 167 -6.98 -9.40 12.95
N MET A 168 -6.06 -9.33 12.00
CA MET A 168 -6.31 -9.68 10.60
C MET A 168 -6.68 -11.15 10.44
N LEU A 169 -5.98 -12.06 11.12
CA LEU A 169 -6.28 -13.49 11.12
C LEU A 169 -7.69 -13.74 11.67
N ARG A 170 -8.02 -13.18 12.85
CA ARG A 170 -9.37 -13.32 13.42
C ARG A 170 -10.44 -12.82 12.47
N TYR A 171 -10.26 -11.61 11.94
CA TYR A 171 -11.20 -11.02 10.99
C TYR A 171 -11.37 -11.89 9.75
N TYR A 172 -10.27 -12.41 9.20
CA TYR A 172 -10.30 -13.28 8.02
C TYR A 172 -11.00 -14.61 8.29
N LEU A 173 -10.81 -15.22 9.46
CA LEU A 173 -11.48 -16.48 9.80
C LEU A 173 -12.98 -16.30 10.04
N GLU A 174 -13.39 -15.14 10.56
CA GLU A 174 -14.80 -14.78 10.74
C GLU A 174 -15.47 -14.35 9.43
N ASN A 175 -14.72 -13.67 8.56
CA ASN A 175 -15.20 -13.06 7.32
C ASN A 175 -14.19 -13.34 6.20
N PRO A 176 -14.10 -14.58 5.70
CA PRO A 176 -13.13 -14.92 4.68
C PRO A 176 -13.43 -14.13 3.42
N VAL A 177 -12.40 -13.52 2.86
CA VAL A 177 -12.46 -12.84 1.56
C VAL A 177 -11.57 -13.57 0.55
N ALA A 178 -11.93 -13.48 -0.72
CA ALA A 178 -11.10 -13.99 -1.81
C ALA A 178 -9.76 -13.23 -1.82
N ILE A 179 -8.66 -13.98 -1.76
CA ILE A 179 -7.29 -13.45 -1.85
C ILE A 179 -6.45 -14.39 -2.70
N ILE A 180 -5.35 -13.90 -3.24
CA ILE A 180 -4.40 -14.74 -3.97
C ILE A 180 -3.62 -15.61 -2.99
N TRP A 181 -3.90 -16.92 -3.00
CA TRP A 181 -3.25 -17.87 -2.10
C TRP A 181 -1.88 -18.33 -2.57
N ASN A 182 -1.57 -18.23 -3.86
CA ASN A 182 -0.27 -18.59 -4.44
C ASN A 182 0.28 -19.94 -3.90
N ASN A 183 -0.56 -20.99 -3.92
CA ASN A 183 -0.27 -22.34 -3.43
C ASN A 183 -0.11 -22.53 -1.91
N TYR A 184 -0.44 -21.52 -1.07
CA TYR A 184 -0.41 -21.66 0.38
C TYR A 184 -1.66 -22.34 0.98
N PHE A 185 -2.74 -22.47 0.22
CA PHE A 185 -3.92 -23.21 0.66
C PHE A 185 -3.72 -24.70 0.38
N LEU A 186 -3.46 -25.48 1.43
CA LEU A 186 -3.11 -26.89 1.34
C LEU A 186 -4.05 -27.71 2.23
N PRO A 187 -5.26 -28.05 1.78
CA PRO A 187 -6.23 -28.79 2.58
C PRO A 187 -5.72 -30.21 2.87
N THR A 188 -6.04 -30.73 4.06
CA THR A 188 -5.83 -32.14 4.39
C THR A 188 -7.17 -32.86 4.53
N PRO A 189 -7.24 -34.20 4.29
CA PRO A 189 -8.51 -34.93 4.31
C PRO A 189 -9.27 -34.89 5.64
N LYS A 190 -8.63 -34.52 6.74
CA LYS A 190 -9.20 -34.52 8.10
C LYS A 190 -9.56 -33.12 8.60
N GLU A 191 -9.30 -32.08 7.83
CA GLU A 191 -9.56 -30.70 8.23
C GLU A 191 -10.82 -30.15 7.57
N SER A 192 -11.63 -29.45 8.35
CA SER A 192 -12.67 -28.57 7.81
C SER A 192 -12.04 -27.38 7.09
N ARG A 193 -12.82 -26.71 6.23
CA ARG A 193 -12.43 -25.48 5.54
C ARG A 193 -11.84 -24.42 6.50
N SER A 194 -12.53 -24.17 7.62
CA SER A 194 -12.09 -23.19 8.63
C SER A 194 -10.75 -23.58 9.27
N GLN A 195 -10.55 -24.87 9.58
CA GLN A 195 -9.27 -25.37 10.12
C GLN A 195 -8.13 -25.22 9.11
N THR A 196 -8.38 -25.51 7.83
CA THR A 196 -7.41 -25.29 6.77
C THR A 196 -7.04 -23.81 6.66
N PHE A 197 -8.01 -22.90 6.66
CA PHE A 197 -7.73 -21.46 6.65
C PHE A 197 -6.90 -21.02 7.87
N ALA A 198 -7.27 -21.47 9.08
CA ALA A 198 -6.56 -21.11 10.30
C ALA A 198 -5.10 -21.58 10.32
N ARG A 199 -4.80 -22.72 9.68
CA ARG A 199 -3.44 -23.25 9.57
C ARG A 199 -2.65 -22.60 8.43
N CYS A 200 -3.26 -22.42 7.27
CA CYS A 200 -2.59 -21.95 6.05
C CYS A 200 -2.42 -20.43 5.98
N TYR A 201 -3.39 -19.65 6.47
CA TYR A 201 -3.35 -18.19 6.39
C TYR A 201 -2.12 -17.58 7.08
N PRO A 202 -1.72 -18.01 8.30
CA PRO A 202 -0.48 -17.52 8.91
C PRO A 202 0.76 -17.75 8.05
N GLN A 203 0.86 -18.91 7.41
CA GLN A 203 2.00 -19.24 6.55
C GLN A 203 2.05 -18.32 5.32
N LEU A 204 0.89 -18.04 4.73
CA LEU A 204 0.76 -17.08 3.63
C LEU A 204 1.25 -15.68 4.05
N ILE A 205 0.81 -15.19 5.19
CA ILE A 205 1.17 -13.84 5.64
C ILE A 205 2.65 -13.72 5.99
N ILE A 206 3.21 -14.72 6.69
CA ILE A 206 4.66 -14.74 7.01
C ILE A 206 5.49 -14.70 5.71
N SER A 207 5.10 -15.48 4.70
CA SER A 207 5.79 -15.45 3.40
C SER A 207 5.67 -14.08 2.73
N ARG A 208 4.47 -13.49 2.74
CA ARG A 208 4.25 -12.16 2.17
C ARG A 208 5.07 -11.10 2.86
N GLU A 209 5.10 -11.09 4.19
CA GLU A 209 5.90 -10.17 5.00
C GLU A 209 7.39 -10.26 4.63
N GLN A 210 7.95 -11.47 4.54
CA GLN A 210 9.34 -11.67 4.13
C GLN A 210 9.61 -11.09 2.73
N LYS A 211 8.71 -11.33 1.78
CA LYS A 211 8.84 -10.81 0.42
C LYS A 211 8.68 -9.29 0.34
N TYR A 212 7.74 -8.70 1.08
CA TYR A 212 7.61 -7.24 1.15
C TYR A 212 8.88 -6.61 1.74
N LYS A 213 9.42 -7.16 2.83
CA LYS A 213 10.67 -6.67 3.44
C LYS A 213 11.85 -6.79 2.50
N ALA A 214 11.93 -7.86 1.70
CA ALA A 214 12.99 -8.04 0.71
C ALA A 214 12.87 -7.06 -0.48
N LEU A 215 11.64 -6.72 -0.88
CA LEU A 215 11.36 -5.81 -2.00
C LEU A 215 11.45 -4.32 -1.61
N ALA A 216 11.20 -3.97 -0.35
CA ALA A 216 11.11 -2.59 0.09
C ALA A 216 12.46 -1.89 0.17
N HIS A 217 12.52 -0.63 -0.29
CA HIS A 217 13.63 0.26 0.02
C HIS A 217 13.53 0.82 1.45
N LEU A 218 12.30 0.95 1.96
CA LEU A 218 12.02 1.46 3.29
C LEU A 218 10.79 0.79 3.87
N SER A 219 10.86 0.44 5.16
CA SER A 219 9.69 0.01 5.94
C SER A 219 9.27 1.12 6.88
N ILE A 220 7.98 1.45 6.90
CA ILE A 220 7.41 2.42 7.84
C ILE A 220 6.74 1.63 8.96
N PRO A 221 7.11 1.86 10.23
CA PRO A 221 6.51 1.15 11.35
C PRO A 221 5.06 1.59 11.60
N PRO A 222 4.21 0.72 12.17
CA PRO A 222 2.83 1.04 12.55
C PRO A 222 2.70 2.26 13.46
N ASP A 223 3.66 2.45 14.37
CA ASP A 223 3.70 3.58 15.31
C ASP A 223 3.83 4.94 14.61
N LEU A 224 4.22 4.95 13.33
CA LEU A 224 4.25 6.16 12.51
C LEU A 224 3.03 6.24 11.60
N HIS A 225 2.75 5.19 10.82
CA HIS A 225 1.72 5.26 9.77
C HIS A 225 0.29 5.02 10.28
N ARG A 226 0.12 4.55 11.52
CA ARG A 226 -1.18 4.38 12.21
C ARG A 226 -1.36 5.28 13.42
N ALA A 227 -0.40 6.16 13.71
CA ALA A 227 -0.51 7.09 14.82
C ALA A 227 -1.78 7.95 14.67
N SER A 228 -2.43 8.27 15.78
CA SER A 228 -3.62 9.15 15.77
C SER A 228 -3.31 10.54 15.23
N ASP A 229 -2.05 10.97 15.33
CA ASP A 229 -1.54 12.23 14.83
C ASP A 229 -0.70 12.07 13.54
N ALA A 230 -0.90 10.97 12.81
CA ALA A 230 -0.22 10.69 11.55
C ALA A 230 -0.64 11.69 10.46
N SER A 231 0.34 12.38 9.88
CA SER A 231 0.15 13.41 8.86
C SER A 231 0.97 13.11 7.60
N VAL A 232 0.57 13.70 6.46
CA VAL A 232 1.29 13.51 5.20
C VAL A 232 2.70 14.09 5.29
N GLU A 233 2.89 15.19 6.01
CA GLU A 233 4.19 15.82 6.21
C GLU A 233 5.14 14.91 7.00
N LYS A 234 4.66 14.27 8.07
CA LYS A 234 5.45 13.30 8.84
C LYS A 234 5.81 12.08 7.98
N PHE A 235 4.85 11.57 7.22
CA PHE A 235 5.03 10.42 6.34
C PHE A 235 6.08 10.70 5.25
N LEU A 236 5.91 11.79 4.51
CA LEU A 236 6.85 12.18 3.46
C LEU A 236 8.23 12.55 4.04
N SER A 237 8.27 13.20 5.21
CA SER A 237 9.53 13.50 5.89
C SER A 237 10.28 12.24 6.30
N PHE A 238 9.59 11.15 6.67
CA PHE A 238 10.22 9.87 6.98
C PHE A 238 10.80 9.23 5.72
N ILE A 239 10.04 9.26 4.63
CA ILE A 239 10.45 8.69 3.34
C ILE A 239 11.67 9.41 2.77
N THR A 240 11.74 10.73 2.88
CA THR A 240 12.80 11.54 2.22
C THR A 240 14.09 11.71 3.02
N ARG A 241 14.07 11.48 4.34
CA ARG A 241 15.25 11.62 5.20
C ARG A 241 16.13 10.37 5.27
N THR A 242 15.62 9.24 4.80
CA THR A 242 16.30 7.94 4.80
C THR A 242 16.82 7.64 3.41
#